data_AF-A0A2V4UYW0-F1
#
_entry.id   AF-A0A2V4UYW0-F1
#
_cell.length_a   1.000
_cell.length_b   1.000
_cell.length_c   1.000
_cell.angle_alpha   90.00
_cell.angle_beta   90.00
_cell.angle_gamma   90.00
#
_symmetry.space_group_name_H-M   'P 1'
#
loop_
_entity.id
_entity.type
_entity.pdbx_description
1 polymer ?
#
loop_
_entity_poly.entity_id
_entity_poly.type
_entity_poly.pdbx_seq_one_letter_code
_entity_poly.pdbx_strand_id
1 'polypeptide(L)'
;MNKNITDLVYQEMSDAAYDDYRVGERINNLPDWKILDQKHNSSGMDAVTFYNPDTKQAVIAFRGTEGSANWDRKAPDLGTDV
;
A
#
# COMPACT_ATOMS: atom_id res chain seq x y z
N MET A 1 21.94 12.54 2.88
CA MET A 1 20.70 11.76 2.61
C MET A 1 20.09 11.38 3.93
N ASN A 2 18.87 11.86 4.22
CA ASN A 2 18.11 11.42 5.38
C ASN A 2 17.65 9.98 5.14
N LYS A 3 18.04 9.07 6.03
CA LYS A 3 17.64 7.65 5.99
C LYS A 3 16.32 7.40 6.74
N ASN A 4 15.76 8.44 7.33
CA ASN A 4 14.58 8.34 8.18
C ASN A 4 13.33 8.53 7.33
N ILE A 5 12.42 7.58 7.45
CA ILE A 5 11.07 7.68 6.92
C ILE A 5 10.27 8.53 7.91
N THR A 6 9.61 9.57 7.43
CA THR A 6 8.76 10.41 8.27
C THR A 6 7.40 9.77 8.46
N ASP A 7 6.69 10.13 9.52
CA ASP A 7 5.31 9.66 9.77
C ASP A 7 4.38 10.00 8.60
N LEU A 8 4.58 11.15 7.95
CA LEU A 8 3.84 11.53 6.74
C LEU A 8 4.07 10.56 5.58
N VAL A 9 5.33 10.20 5.29
CA VAL A 9 5.65 9.22 4.24
C VAL A 9 5.05 7.85 4.59
N TYR A 10 5.07 7.47 5.87
CA TYR A 10 4.48 6.24 6.33
C TYR A 10 2.95 6.22 6.16
N GLN A 11 2.30 7.35 6.45
CA GLN A 11 0.86 7.52 6.24
C GLN A 11 0.49 7.47 4.76
N GLU A 12 1.22 8.16 3.90
CA GLU A 12 0.98 8.15 2.45
C GLU A 12 1.14 6.74 1.85
N MET A 13 2.11 5.95 2.32
CA MET A 13 2.25 4.55 1.92
C MET A 13 1.08 3.67 2.40
N SER A 14 0.55 3.96 3.58
CA SER A 14 -0.62 3.27 4.13
C SER A 14 -1.88 3.59 3.34
N ASP A 15 -2.06 4.84 2.92
CA ASP A 15 -3.20 5.26 2.10
C ASP A 15 -3.09 4.68 0.68
N ALA A 16 -1.88 4.68 0.12
CA ALA A 16 -1.59 4.07 -1.17
C ALA A 16 -1.94 2.57 -1.22
N ALA A 17 -1.84 1.84 -0.11
CA ALA A 17 -2.17 0.42 -0.07
C ALA A 17 -3.64 0.08 -0.41
N TYR A 18 -4.53 1.07 -0.50
CA TYR A 18 -5.93 0.91 -0.93
C TYR A 18 -6.15 1.07 -2.44
N ASP A 19 -5.14 1.47 -3.20
CA ASP A 19 -5.21 1.68 -4.65
C ASP A 19 -4.53 0.55 -5.43
N ASP A 20 -4.82 0.46 -6.73
CA ASP A 20 -4.18 -0.47 -7.65
C ASP A 20 -3.05 0.23 -8.42
N TYR A 21 -1.84 -0.33 -8.35
CA TYR A 21 -0.65 0.18 -9.01
C TYR A 21 -0.02 -0.83 -9.95
N ARG A 22 0.76 -0.32 -10.91
CA ARG A 22 1.62 -1.16 -11.75
C ARG A 22 3.02 -1.26 -11.14
N VAL A 23 3.63 -2.43 -11.29
CA VAL A 23 5.05 -2.59 -10.93
C VAL A 23 5.91 -1.60 -11.71
N GLY A 24 6.79 -0.90 -11.00
CA GLY A 24 7.66 0.14 -11.53
C GLY A 24 7.06 1.54 -11.56
N GLU A 25 5.77 1.69 -11.24
CA GLU A 25 5.09 2.97 -11.13
C GLU A 25 5.66 3.83 -10.00
N ARG A 26 5.70 5.14 -10.21
CA ARG A 26 6.02 6.15 -9.19
C ARG A 26 4.75 6.83 -8.75
N ILE A 27 4.63 7.06 -7.45
CA ILE A 27 3.48 7.74 -6.86
C ILE A 27 3.83 9.21 -6.70
N ASN A 28 2.92 10.09 -7.13
CA ASN A 28 3.15 11.54 -7.14
C ASN A 28 3.55 12.10 -5.77
N ASN A 29 2.95 11.59 -4.70
CA ASN A 29 3.21 12.03 -3.32
C ASN A 29 4.47 11.37 -2.72
N LEU A 30 4.96 10.28 -3.33
CA LEU A 30 6.14 9.54 -2.90
C LEU A 30 7.17 9.46 -4.05
N PRO A 31 7.72 10.59 -4.54
CA PRO A 31 8.48 10.65 -5.79
C PRO A 31 9.78 9.83 -5.78
N ASP A 32 10.36 9.65 -4.58
CA ASP A 32 11.58 8.86 -4.38
C ASP A 32 11.31 7.34 -4.29
N TRP A 33 10.04 6.94 -4.27
CA TRP A 33 9.61 5.57 -4.11
C TRP A 33 8.95 5.06 -5.39
N LYS A 34 9.20 3.79 -5.69
CA LYS A 34 8.53 3.05 -6.77
C LYS A 34 7.87 1.80 -6.24
N ILE A 35 6.80 1.37 -6.91
CA ILE A 35 6.18 0.09 -6.63
C ILE A 35 7.08 -1.03 -7.14
N LEU A 36 7.46 -1.94 -6.23
CA LEU A 36 8.24 -3.12 -6.55
C LEU A 36 7.34 -4.33 -6.83
N ASP A 37 6.26 -4.47 -6.06
CA ASP A 37 5.27 -5.54 -6.21
C ASP A 37 3.95 -5.10 -5.58
N GLN A 38 2.85 -5.67 -6.07
CA GLN A 38 1.54 -5.59 -5.44
C GLN A 38 0.90 -6.97 -5.48
N LYS A 39 0.40 -7.40 -4.32
CA LYS A 39 -0.27 -8.68 -4.16
C LYS A 39 -1.68 -8.44 -3.67
N HIS A 40 -2.62 -8.98 -4.42
CA HIS A 40 -3.99 -9.18 -3.97
C HIS A 40 -4.18 -10.65 -3.63
N ASN A 41 -4.90 -10.92 -2.55
CA ASN A 41 -5.31 -12.28 -2.24
C ASN A 41 -6.82 -12.35 -2.01
N SER A 42 -7.37 -13.55 -2.21
CA SER A 42 -8.80 -13.81 -2.02
C SER A 42 -9.23 -13.72 -0.55
N SER A 43 -8.30 -13.52 0.39
CA SER A 43 -8.59 -13.38 1.82
C SER A 43 -8.69 -11.92 2.28
N GLY A 44 -8.70 -10.95 1.35
CA GLY A 44 -8.83 -9.52 1.67
C GLY A 44 -7.55 -8.84 2.18
N MET A 45 -6.41 -9.54 2.18
CA MET A 45 -5.12 -8.99 2.56
C MET A 45 -4.35 -8.59 1.31
N ASP A 46 -4.52 -7.33 0.94
CA ASP A 46 -3.75 -6.69 -0.12
C ASP A 46 -2.49 -6.06 0.46
N ALA A 47 -1.37 -6.16 -0.27
CA ALA A 47 -0.12 -5.56 0.13
C ALA A 47 0.59 -4.91 -1.05
N VAL A 48 1.21 -3.76 -0.78
CA VAL A 48 2.02 -3.00 -1.74
C VAL A 48 3.44 -2.89 -1.21
N THR A 49 4.42 -3.25 -2.03
CA THR A 49 5.84 -3.11 -1.71
C THR A 49 6.42 -1.88 -2.41
N PHE A 50 6.90 -0.93 -1.62
CA PHE A 50 7.58 0.28 -2.07
C PHE A 50 9.09 0.10 -1.97
N TYR A 51 9.83 0.60 -2.95
CA TYR A 51 11.28 0.59 -2.93
C TYR A 51 11.85 1.96 -3.27
N ASN A 52 12.77 2.44 -2.43
CA ASN A 52 13.55 3.62 -2.68
C ASN A 52 14.93 3.22 -3.24
N PRO A 53 15.23 3.50 -4.53
CA PRO A 53 16.48 3.11 -5.15
C PRO A 53 17.70 3.87 -4.62
N ASP A 54 17.51 5.04 -4.00
CA ASP A 54 18.58 5.90 -3.53
C ASP A 54 19.04 5.48 -2.13
N THR A 55 18.09 5.18 -1.24
CA THR A 55 18.38 4.73 0.13
C THR A 55 18.49 3.22 0.26
N LYS A 56 18.09 2.46 -0.78
CA LYS A 56 17.99 0.99 -0.80
C LYS A 56 17.00 0.42 0.21
N GLN A 57 16.03 1.22 0.66
CA GLN A 57 14.99 0.80 1.59
C GLN A 57 13.81 0.16 0.84
N ALA A 58 13.19 -0.82 1.49
CA ALA A 58 11.92 -1.39 1.09
C ALA A 58 10.92 -1.27 2.23
N VAL A 59 9.67 -0.90 1.91
CA VAL A 59 8.55 -0.82 2.84
C VAL A 59 7.41 -1.65 2.28
N ILE A 60 6.77 -2.46 3.11
CA ILE A 60 5.59 -3.24 2.73
C ILE A 60 4.41 -2.66 3.51
N ALA A 61 3.47 -2.07 2.80
CA ALA A 61 2.21 -1.61 3.40
C ALA A 61 1.14 -2.68 3.18
N PHE A 62 0.42 -2.99 4.25
CA PHE A 62 -0.74 -3.85 4.21
C PHE A 62 -1.99 -2.99 4.24
N ARG A 63 -2.96 -3.30 3.38
CA ARG A 63 -4.27 -2.70 3.42
C ARG A 63 -4.98 -3.12 4.71
N GLY A 64 -5.53 -2.16 5.44
CA GLY A 64 -6.34 -2.43 6.62
C GLY A 64 -7.77 -2.83 6.27
N THR A 65 -8.51 -3.36 7.25
CA THR A 65 -9.94 -3.66 7.10
C THR A 65 -10.72 -2.36 6.90
N GLU A 66 -11.55 -2.29 5.87
CA GLU A 66 -12.32 -1.11 5.44
C GLU A 66 -13.51 -0.76 6.35
N GLY A 67 -13.31 -0.83 7.67
CA GLY A 67 -14.36 -0.60 8.66
C GLY A 67 -15.08 0.75 8.50
N SER A 68 -14.39 1.77 7.95
CA SER A 68 -14.89 3.14 7.74
C SER A 68 -15.04 3.57 6.27
N ALA A 69 -14.71 2.73 5.28
CA ALA A 69 -14.89 3.08 3.87
C ALA A 69 -16.34 2.85 3.41
N ASN A 70 -16.80 3.63 2.42
CA ASN A 70 -18.16 3.58 1.86
C ASN A 70 -18.62 2.14 1.59
N TRP A 71 -19.92 1.90 1.83
CA TRP A 71 -20.58 0.58 1.79
C TRP A 71 -20.30 -0.26 0.53
N ASP A 72 -19.90 0.35 -0.58
CA ASP A 72 -19.62 -0.31 -1.86
C ASP A 72 -18.38 -1.23 -1.84
N ARG A 73 -17.45 -1.03 -0.88
CA ARG A 73 -16.23 -1.87 -0.78
C ARG A 73 -16.28 -2.93 0.33
N LYS A 74 -17.31 -2.95 1.19
CA LYS A 74 -17.50 -3.96 2.25
C LYS A 74 -17.96 -5.33 1.77
N ALA A 75 -18.46 -5.42 0.53
CA ALA A 75 -19.06 -6.64 0.00
C ALA A 75 -18.12 -7.87 -0.06
N PRO A 76 -16.82 -7.73 -0.41
CA PRO A 76 -15.92 -8.89 -0.50
C PRO A 76 -15.53 -9.47 0.87
N ASP A 77 -15.44 -8.63 1.91
CA ASP A 77 -14.96 -9.02 3.25
C ASP A 77 -15.96 -9.86 4.05
N LEU A 78 -17.25 -9.81 3.69
CA LEU A 78 -18.31 -10.61 4.35
C LEU A 78 -18.33 -12.07 3.87
N GLY A 79 -17.56 -12.43 2.83
CA GLY A 79 -17.51 -13.78 2.27
C GLY A 79 -16.33 -14.64 2.76
N THR A 80 -15.37 -14.06 3.48
CA THR A 80 -14.14 -14.73 3.94
C THR A 80 -14.24 -15.22 5.38
N ASP A 81 -15.34 -14.94 6.08
CA ASP A 81 -15.64 -15.50 7.40
C ASP A 81 -16.50 -16.78 7.24
N VAL A 82 -15.84 -17.91 6.93
CA VAL A 82 -16.41 -19.27 6.99
C VAL A 82 -15.41 -20.28 7.53
#